data_AF-A0A7V9HJU7-F1
#
_entry.id   AF-A0A7V9HJU7-F1
#
_cell.length_a   1.000
_cell.length_b   1.000
_cell.length_c   1.000
_cell.angle_alpha   90.00
_cell.angle_beta   90.00
_cell.angle_gamma   90.00
#
_symmetry.space_group_name_H-M   'P 1'
#
loop_
_entity.id
_entity.type
_entity.pdbx_description
1 polymer ?
#
loop_
_entity_poly.entity_id
_entity_poly.type
_entity_poly.pdbx_seq_one_letter_code
_entity_poly.pdbx_strand_id
1 'polypeptide(L)'
;MVVLPALVAIVSLAGAFLIGRDAWRRASPDKVAWVVAFVLFSLAAAAEVVGSLGGWSPALVRVYYVSGAMLVVGFLGLGELYLLASSWVTRAGPGIALFMVAVAAALVAEAPVDPARLGQEGWHALERGPVLVAVTITINTMGTAIVAGGAAYSAWHFWRRRIFRHRMIGCLLIALGTLIVAAGGTLTRLGRPEYLYVAMLTGVSVIFVGYLEARRREIPAARAAVSSASVNVTPETPARPAHQGSNGHARHDLDPAIEFLVALLALESATEIEQRCRFWSVDAGAAPHLSRDQAHRVWAIRLRLPPVSRERLDRLSAAAQAQIADLYHEVLAPGVTALHADRQNFLKSPPR
;
A
#
# COMPACT_ATOMS: atom_id res chain seq x y z
N MET A 1 -31.21 9.16 17.17
CA MET A 1 -30.26 8.54 18.12
C MET A 1 -28.85 8.96 17.72
N VAL A 2 -28.22 9.89 18.46
CA VAL A 2 -26.94 10.54 18.07
C VAL A 2 -25.68 9.74 18.42
N VAL A 3 -25.82 8.67 19.21
CA VAL A 3 -24.70 7.88 19.72
C VAL A 3 -23.90 7.22 18.59
N LEU A 4 -24.58 6.58 17.63
CA LEU A 4 -23.90 5.89 16.53
C LEU A 4 -23.13 6.87 15.63
N PRO A 5 -23.72 7.98 15.12
CA PRO A 5 -22.96 9.00 14.40
C PRO A 5 -21.78 9.56 15.20
N ALA A 6 -21.93 9.79 16.52
CA ALA A 6 -20.83 10.26 17.36
C ALA A 6 -19.67 9.26 17.41
N LEU A 7 -19.95 7.96 17.58
CA LEU A 7 -18.93 6.92 17.55
C LEU A 7 -18.25 6.83 16.18
N VAL A 8 -19.02 6.94 15.09
CA VAL A 8 -18.47 6.98 13.72
C VAL A 8 -17.50 8.16 13.58
N ALA A 9 -17.88 9.35 14.04
CA ALA A 9 -17.03 10.53 14.00
C ALA A 9 -15.72 10.30 14.78
N ILE A 10 -15.80 9.78 16.01
CA ILE A 10 -14.63 9.51 16.85
C ILE A 10 -13.70 8.48 16.23
N VAL A 11 -14.22 7.34 15.76
CA VAL A 11 -13.40 6.28 15.12
C VAL A 11 -12.74 6.81 13.86
N SER A 12 -13.48 7.57 13.05
CA SER A 12 -12.96 8.14 11.81
C SER A 12 -11.87 9.19 12.09
N LEU A 13 -12.07 10.04 13.09
CA LEU A 13 -11.07 11.03 13.50
C LEU A 13 -9.81 10.38 14.08
N ALA A 14 -9.95 9.33 14.90
CA ALA A 14 -8.83 8.54 15.39
C ALA A 14 -8.05 7.88 14.23
N GLY A 15 -8.78 7.37 13.23
CA GLY A 15 -8.21 6.87 11.98
C GLY A 15 -7.40 7.94 11.24
N ALA A 16 -8.01 9.10 10.98
CA ALA A 16 -7.36 10.23 10.33
C ALA A 16 -6.08 10.66 11.07
N PHE A 17 -6.11 10.74 12.40
CA PHE A 17 -4.96 11.11 13.22
C PHE A 17 -3.82 10.09 13.09
N LEU A 18 -4.10 8.78 13.20
CA LEU A 18 -3.06 7.76 13.11
C LEU A 18 -2.46 7.66 11.70
N ILE A 19 -3.30 7.68 10.65
CA ILE A 19 -2.84 7.66 9.26
C ILE A 19 -2.04 8.95 8.97
N GLY A 20 -2.48 10.09 9.48
CA GLY A 20 -1.81 11.38 9.34
C GLY A 20 -0.44 11.41 10.01
N ARG A 21 -0.33 10.83 11.21
CA ARG A 21 0.97 10.65 11.88
C ARG A 21 1.91 9.76 11.05
N ASP A 22 1.38 8.72 10.42
CA ASP A 22 2.15 7.83 9.54
C ASP A 22 2.53 8.50 8.20
N ALA A 23 1.71 9.43 7.71
CA ALA A 23 2.01 10.27 6.55
C ALA A 23 3.10 11.29 6.88
N TRP A 24 3.06 11.91 8.06
CA TRP A 24 4.10 12.84 8.52
C TRP A 24 5.47 12.18 8.62
N ARG A 25 5.54 10.93 9.10
CA ARG A 25 6.79 10.17 9.22
C ARG A 25 7.33 9.68 7.89
N ARG A 26 6.46 9.33 6.94
CA ARG A 26 6.82 8.88 5.60
C ARG A 26 5.70 9.25 4.64
N ALA A 27 5.84 10.43 4.04
CA ALA A 27 4.84 10.97 3.13
C ALA A 27 4.66 10.03 1.94
N SER A 28 3.41 9.69 1.66
CA SER A 28 3.04 8.96 0.46
C SER A 28 1.62 9.40 0.03
N PRO A 29 1.37 9.58 -1.28
CA PRO A 29 0.10 10.14 -1.77
C PRO A 29 -1.14 9.34 -1.34
N ASP A 30 -1.02 8.01 -1.25
CA ASP A 30 -2.05 7.12 -0.73
C ASP A 30 -2.49 7.52 0.67
N LYS A 31 -1.56 7.72 1.60
CA LYS A 31 -1.90 8.09 2.98
C LYS A 31 -2.57 9.45 3.06
N VAL A 32 -2.16 10.41 2.23
CA VAL A 32 -2.81 11.73 2.19
C VAL A 32 -4.26 11.59 1.76
N ALA A 33 -4.53 10.83 0.69
CA ALA A 33 -5.89 10.56 0.23
C ALA A 33 -6.73 9.84 1.31
N TRP A 34 -6.15 8.86 2.01
CA TRP A 34 -6.83 8.16 3.10
C TRP A 34 -7.10 9.07 4.31
N VAL A 35 -6.17 9.96 4.68
CA VAL A 35 -6.42 10.97 5.74
C VAL A 35 -7.60 11.85 5.35
N VAL A 36 -7.62 12.38 4.13
CA VAL A 36 -8.73 13.21 3.65
C VAL A 36 -10.04 12.44 3.70
N ALA A 37 -10.08 11.18 3.26
CA ALA A 37 -11.28 10.35 3.34
C ALA A 37 -11.80 10.19 4.79
N PHE A 38 -10.91 9.87 5.74
CA PHE A 38 -11.30 9.69 7.15
C PHE A 38 -11.72 11.02 7.81
N VAL A 39 -11.12 12.15 7.44
CA VAL A 39 -11.56 13.49 7.88
C VAL A 39 -12.95 13.79 7.34
N LEU A 40 -13.21 13.54 6.05
CA LEU A 40 -14.53 13.73 5.44
C LEU A 40 -15.59 12.84 6.09
N PHE A 41 -15.24 11.59 6.40
CA PHE A 41 -16.13 10.66 7.10
C PHE A 41 -16.48 11.21 8.50
N SER A 42 -15.46 11.66 9.24
CA SER A 42 -15.67 12.29 10.54
C SER A 42 -16.52 13.56 10.46
N LEU A 43 -16.31 14.38 9.43
CA LEU A 43 -17.04 15.63 9.22
C LEU A 43 -18.53 15.35 8.94
N ALA A 44 -18.83 14.36 8.10
CA ALA A 44 -20.21 13.96 7.82
C ALA A 44 -20.92 13.45 9.08
N ALA A 45 -20.27 12.55 9.82
CA ALA A 45 -20.82 12.00 11.04
C ALA A 45 -20.98 13.06 12.16
N ALA A 46 -20.06 14.02 12.25
CA ALA A 46 -20.19 15.16 13.16
C ALA A 46 -21.33 16.10 12.73
N ALA A 47 -21.52 16.33 11.43
CA ALA A 47 -22.64 17.13 10.92
C ALA A 47 -24.00 16.51 11.31
N GLU A 48 -24.12 15.18 11.26
CA GLU A 48 -25.30 14.47 11.76
C GLU A 48 -25.55 14.70 13.26
N VAL A 49 -24.50 14.61 14.08
CA VAL A 49 -24.61 14.85 15.53
C VAL A 49 -25.05 16.28 15.81
N VAL A 50 -24.39 17.26 15.18
CA VAL A 50 -24.70 18.68 15.34
C VAL A 50 -26.12 18.97 14.86
N GLY A 51 -26.53 18.45 13.70
CA GLY A 51 -27.86 18.67 13.14
C GLY A 51 -28.96 18.04 13.99
N SER A 52 -28.70 16.85 14.54
CA SER A 52 -29.64 16.14 15.40
C SER A 52 -29.81 16.77 16.79
N LEU A 53 -28.77 17.43 17.32
CA LEU A 53 -28.80 18.05 18.65
C LEU A 53 -29.19 19.53 18.62
N GLY A 54 -28.63 20.28 17.67
CA GLY A 54 -28.77 21.74 17.57
C GLY A 54 -29.72 22.20 16.47
N GLY A 55 -30.29 21.27 15.70
CA GLY A 55 -31.12 21.57 14.54
C GLY A 55 -30.32 21.65 13.24
N TRP A 56 -30.97 21.27 12.14
CA TRP A 56 -30.37 21.28 10.82
C TRP A 56 -30.43 22.66 10.18
N SER A 57 -29.36 23.03 9.47
CA SER A 57 -29.30 24.22 8.61
C SER A 57 -28.95 23.80 7.18
N PRO A 58 -29.30 24.61 6.15
CA PRO A 58 -28.93 24.30 4.77
C PRO A 58 -27.42 24.11 4.58
N ALA A 59 -26.60 24.89 5.28
CA ALA A 59 -25.15 24.75 5.25
C ALA A 59 -24.70 23.38 5.80
N LEU A 60 -25.28 22.93 6.91
CA LEU A 60 -24.94 21.66 7.53
C LEU A 60 -25.34 20.46 6.66
N VAL A 61 -26.51 20.54 6.01
CA VAL A 61 -26.97 19.55 5.03
C VAL A 61 -25.97 19.43 3.88
N ARG A 62 -25.49 20.56 3.35
CA ARG A 62 -24.50 20.56 2.26
C ARG A 62 -23.16 20.00 2.70
N VAL A 63 -22.69 20.35 3.90
CA VAL A 63 -21.45 19.79 4.48
C VAL A 63 -21.58 18.28 4.61
N TYR A 64 -22.67 17.78 5.16
CA TYR A 64 -22.94 16.34 5.28
C TYR A 64 -22.89 15.66 3.91
N TYR A 65 -23.59 16.22 2.92
CA TYR A 65 -23.75 15.57 1.62
C TYR A 65 -22.44 15.56 0.81
N VAL A 66 -21.74 16.69 0.72
CA VAL A 66 -20.44 16.78 0.03
C VAL A 66 -19.43 15.83 0.66
N SER A 67 -19.32 15.84 1.99
CA SER A 67 -18.33 15.02 2.69
C SER A 67 -18.70 13.54 2.63
N GLY A 68 -19.81 13.13 3.25
CA GLY A 68 -20.16 11.73 3.46
C GLY A 68 -20.75 11.05 2.23
N ALA A 69 -21.71 11.70 1.57
CA ALA A 69 -22.44 11.06 0.48
C ALA A 69 -21.62 11.00 -0.83
N MET A 70 -20.77 12.00 -1.09
CA MET A 70 -20.03 12.10 -2.36
C MET A 70 -18.53 11.78 -2.24
N LEU A 71 -17.80 12.44 -1.35
CA LEU A 71 -16.34 12.46 -1.46
C LEU A 71 -15.60 11.35 -0.72
N VAL A 72 -16.12 10.83 0.41
CA VAL A 72 -15.44 9.79 1.22
C VAL A 72 -14.95 8.62 0.37
N VAL A 73 -15.85 7.99 -0.38
CA VAL A 73 -15.53 6.78 -1.16
C VAL A 73 -14.63 7.10 -2.35
N GLY A 74 -14.79 8.29 -2.95
CA GLY A 74 -13.91 8.77 -4.01
C GLY A 74 -12.45 8.92 -3.56
N PHE A 75 -12.23 9.50 -2.37
CA PHE A 75 -10.88 9.63 -1.79
C PHE A 75 -10.29 8.31 -1.31
N LEU A 76 -11.11 7.39 -0.76
CA LEU A 76 -10.64 6.03 -0.46
C LEU A 76 -10.18 5.32 -1.75
N GLY A 77 -10.97 5.41 -2.83
CA GLY A 77 -10.63 4.86 -4.13
C GLY A 77 -9.36 5.46 -4.72
N LEU A 78 -9.20 6.78 -4.65
CA LEU A 78 -7.97 7.44 -5.10
C LEU A 78 -6.75 6.96 -4.30
N GLY A 79 -6.91 6.78 -2.99
CA GLY A 79 -5.89 6.22 -2.12
C GLY A 79 -5.48 4.79 -2.51
N GLU A 80 -6.44 3.93 -2.80
CA GLU A 80 -6.18 2.57 -3.29
C GLU A 80 -5.51 2.57 -4.67
N LEU A 81 -5.92 3.46 -5.59
CA LEU A 81 -5.25 3.62 -6.88
C LEU A 81 -3.77 4.00 -6.74
N TYR A 82 -3.44 4.86 -5.78
CA TYR A 82 -2.04 5.17 -5.47
C TYR A 82 -1.28 3.93 -4.98
N LEU A 83 -1.91 3.05 -4.21
CA LEU A 83 -1.31 1.80 -3.73
C LEU A 83 -1.11 0.77 -4.85
N LEU A 84 -2.02 0.71 -5.82
CA LEU A 84 -1.92 -0.14 -7.01
C LEU A 84 -0.90 0.40 -8.04
N ALA A 85 -0.29 1.55 -7.76
CA ALA A 85 0.96 2.04 -8.32
C ALA A 85 1.02 2.08 -9.86
N SER A 86 0.05 2.73 -10.51
CA SER A 86 0.23 3.16 -11.89
C SER A 86 0.89 4.54 -11.94
N SER A 87 1.89 4.71 -12.81
CA SER A 87 2.64 5.97 -12.99
C SER A 87 1.78 7.12 -13.56
N TRP A 88 0.55 6.83 -13.99
CA TRP A 88 -0.40 7.84 -14.41
C TRP A 88 -1.18 8.41 -13.21
N VAL A 89 -1.51 7.59 -12.20
CA VAL A 89 -2.24 8.05 -11.00
C VAL A 89 -1.41 9.03 -10.18
N THR A 90 -0.08 8.83 -10.12
CA THR A 90 0.83 9.78 -9.46
C THR A 90 0.75 11.19 -10.05
N ARG A 91 0.57 11.30 -11.36
CA ARG A 91 0.46 12.58 -12.08
C ARG A 91 -0.96 13.14 -12.09
N ALA A 92 -1.95 12.29 -12.36
CA ALA A 92 -3.34 12.71 -12.53
C ALA A 92 -4.09 12.88 -11.20
N GLY A 93 -3.66 12.19 -10.14
CA GLY A 93 -4.40 12.07 -8.89
C GLY A 93 -4.77 13.40 -8.20
N PRO A 94 -3.88 14.42 -8.13
CA PRO A 94 -4.27 15.73 -7.61
C PRO A 94 -5.37 16.41 -8.45
N GLY A 95 -5.28 16.29 -9.78
CA GLY A 95 -6.31 16.81 -10.69
C GLY A 95 -7.64 16.07 -10.54
N ILE A 96 -7.61 14.75 -10.38
CA ILE A 96 -8.81 13.93 -10.11
C ILE A 96 -9.44 14.32 -8.77
N ALA A 97 -8.63 14.47 -7.71
CA ALA A 97 -9.10 14.91 -6.40
C ALA A 97 -9.77 16.30 -6.47
N LEU A 98 -9.11 17.26 -7.10
CA LEU A 98 -9.64 18.62 -7.28
C LEU A 98 -10.93 18.61 -8.09
N PHE A 99 -10.97 17.84 -9.18
CA PHE A 99 -12.17 17.70 -10.01
C PHE A 99 -13.34 17.10 -9.23
N MET A 100 -13.12 16.03 -8.46
CA MET A 100 -14.16 15.45 -7.61
C MET A 100 -14.71 16.45 -6.59
N VAL A 101 -13.82 17.19 -5.91
CA VAL A 101 -14.21 18.22 -4.93
C VAL A 101 -14.99 19.34 -5.60
N ALA A 102 -14.51 19.85 -6.74
CA ALA A 102 -15.17 20.93 -7.47
C ALA A 102 -16.57 20.52 -7.95
N VAL A 103 -16.70 19.34 -8.55
CA VAL A 103 -18.00 18.81 -9.02
C VAL A 103 -18.95 18.57 -7.85
N ALA A 104 -18.48 17.95 -6.76
CA ALA A 104 -19.31 17.72 -5.58
C ALA A 104 -19.81 19.04 -4.96
N ALA A 105 -18.91 20.01 -4.80
CA ALA A 105 -19.25 21.32 -4.26
C ALA A 105 -20.25 22.07 -5.17
N ALA A 106 -20.03 22.10 -6.48
CA ALA A 106 -20.91 22.78 -7.43
C ALA A 106 -22.32 22.19 -7.42
N LEU A 107 -22.43 20.86 -7.57
CA LEU A 107 -23.74 20.19 -7.63
C LEU A 107 -24.53 20.31 -6.32
N VAL A 108 -23.86 20.30 -5.17
CA VAL A 108 -24.53 20.43 -3.86
C VAL A 108 -24.84 21.89 -3.52
N ALA A 109 -24.06 22.85 -4.01
CA ALA A 109 -24.34 24.27 -3.84
C ALA A 109 -25.65 24.66 -4.57
N GLU A 110 -25.85 24.14 -5.77
CA GLU A 110 -27.04 24.40 -6.60
C GLU A 110 -28.28 23.60 -6.16
N ALA A 111 -28.10 22.50 -5.44
CA ALA A 111 -29.20 21.68 -4.95
C ALA A 111 -30.09 22.45 -3.95
N PRO A 112 -31.41 22.55 -4.21
CA PRO A 112 -32.36 23.15 -3.27
C PRO A 112 -32.40 22.36 -1.95
N VAL A 113 -32.62 23.08 -0.85
CA VAL A 113 -32.87 22.48 0.47
C VAL A 113 -34.28 22.86 0.86
N ASP A 114 -35.14 21.86 1.04
CA ASP A 114 -36.53 22.06 1.44
C ASP A 114 -36.59 22.47 2.94
N PRO A 115 -37.00 23.71 3.27
CA PRO A 115 -37.07 24.16 4.65
C PRO A 115 -38.11 23.39 5.48
N ALA A 116 -39.18 22.89 4.85
CA ALA A 116 -40.24 22.15 5.54
C ALA A 116 -39.78 20.78 6.02
N ARG A 117 -38.84 20.16 5.29
CA ARG A 117 -38.30 18.83 5.61
C ARG A 117 -37.06 18.88 6.51
N LEU A 118 -36.43 20.04 6.62
CA LEU A 118 -35.15 20.22 7.32
C LEU A 118 -35.16 19.75 8.78
N GLY A 119 -36.23 20.09 9.52
CA GLY A 119 -36.34 19.74 10.95
C GLY A 119 -36.64 18.26 11.20
N GLN A 120 -37.28 17.56 10.26
CA GLN A 120 -37.75 16.18 10.44
C GLN A 120 -36.82 15.16 9.78
N GLU A 121 -36.29 15.48 8.60
CA GLU A 121 -35.53 14.56 7.77
C GLU A 121 -34.04 14.90 7.69
N GLY A 122 -33.62 16.02 8.26
CA GLY A 122 -32.23 16.45 8.32
C GLY A 122 -31.59 16.55 6.93
N TRP A 123 -30.51 15.82 6.69
CA TRP A 123 -29.79 15.86 5.42
C TRP A 123 -30.62 15.35 4.22
N HIS A 124 -31.70 14.60 4.44
CA HIS A 124 -32.61 14.17 3.37
C HIS A 124 -33.43 15.32 2.77
N ALA A 125 -33.46 16.48 3.43
CA ALA A 125 -34.08 17.71 2.94
C ALA A 125 -33.38 18.31 1.70
N LEU A 126 -32.17 17.84 1.37
CA LEU A 126 -31.53 18.16 0.09
C LEU A 126 -32.30 17.50 -1.08
N GLU A 127 -32.79 18.33 -1.99
CA GLU A 127 -33.38 17.89 -3.24
C GLU A 127 -32.29 17.38 -4.19
N ARG A 128 -32.44 16.15 -4.64
CA ARG A 128 -31.42 15.43 -5.39
C ARG A 128 -31.86 15.29 -6.84
N GLY A 129 -31.45 16.25 -7.67
CA GLY A 129 -31.65 16.19 -9.11
C GLY A 129 -30.94 14.97 -9.75
N PRO A 130 -31.34 14.57 -10.97
CA PRO A 130 -30.84 13.34 -11.61
C PRO A 130 -29.32 13.33 -11.78
N VAL A 131 -28.71 14.48 -12.08
CA VAL A 131 -27.26 14.63 -12.22
C VAL A 131 -26.55 14.37 -10.89
N LEU A 132 -27.00 14.99 -9.79
CA LEU A 132 -26.43 14.78 -8.46
C LEU A 132 -26.54 13.31 -8.04
N VAL A 133 -27.68 12.68 -8.28
CA VAL A 133 -27.88 11.25 -8.01
C VAL A 133 -26.93 10.39 -8.83
N ALA A 134 -26.85 10.61 -10.15
CA ALA A 134 -26.00 9.84 -11.06
C ALA A 134 -24.52 9.97 -10.68
N VAL A 135 -24.02 11.19 -10.48
CA VAL A 135 -22.62 11.43 -10.07
C VAL A 135 -22.32 10.77 -8.72
N THR A 136 -23.23 10.90 -7.75
CA THR A 136 -23.06 10.26 -6.43
C THR A 136 -23.02 8.73 -6.56
N ILE A 137 -23.87 8.13 -7.38
CA ILE A 137 -23.84 6.67 -7.63
C ILE A 137 -22.53 6.27 -8.29
N THR A 138 -22.10 6.97 -9.33
CA THR A 138 -20.89 6.67 -10.08
C THR A 138 -19.65 6.73 -9.19
N ILE A 139 -19.47 7.81 -8.43
CA ILE A 139 -18.32 7.96 -7.52
C ILE A 139 -18.31 6.84 -6.47
N ASN A 140 -19.45 6.57 -5.83
CA ASN A 140 -19.52 5.52 -4.80
C ASN A 140 -19.31 4.12 -5.37
N THR A 141 -19.89 3.82 -6.54
CA THR A 141 -19.79 2.49 -7.16
C THR A 141 -18.37 2.24 -7.65
N MET A 142 -17.80 3.19 -8.41
CA MET A 142 -16.42 3.07 -8.89
C MET A 142 -15.42 3.05 -7.73
N GLY A 143 -15.55 3.96 -6.76
CA GLY A 143 -14.65 4.00 -5.61
C GLY A 143 -14.76 2.73 -4.76
N THR A 144 -15.96 2.19 -4.53
CA THR A 144 -16.15 0.90 -3.85
C THR A 144 -15.49 -0.24 -4.62
N ALA A 145 -15.70 -0.32 -5.94
CA ALA A 145 -15.09 -1.35 -6.78
C ALA A 145 -13.55 -1.27 -6.77
N ILE A 146 -13.00 -0.06 -6.81
CA ILE A 146 -11.56 0.18 -6.73
C ILE A 146 -11.02 -0.25 -5.37
N VAL A 147 -11.62 0.20 -4.25
CA VAL A 147 -11.12 -0.12 -2.90
C VAL A 147 -11.28 -1.61 -2.60
N ALA A 148 -12.49 -2.15 -2.75
CA ALA A 148 -12.75 -3.55 -2.43
C ALA A 148 -12.03 -4.49 -3.41
N GLY A 149 -12.04 -4.17 -4.70
CA GLY A 149 -11.36 -4.97 -5.72
C GLY A 149 -9.84 -4.88 -5.62
N GLY A 150 -9.28 -3.69 -5.43
CA GLY A 150 -7.84 -3.47 -5.24
C GLY A 150 -7.30 -4.16 -3.99
N ALA A 151 -8.02 -4.04 -2.88
CA ALA A 151 -7.63 -4.71 -1.65
C ALA A 151 -7.80 -6.24 -1.75
N ALA A 152 -8.88 -6.74 -2.35
CA ALA A 152 -9.05 -8.17 -2.60
C ALA A 152 -7.98 -8.74 -3.54
N TYR A 153 -7.63 -8.02 -4.60
CA TYR A 153 -6.54 -8.39 -5.50
C TYR A 153 -5.19 -8.43 -4.77
N SER A 154 -4.88 -7.39 -3.97
CA SER A 154 -3.68 -7.34 -3.13
C SER A 154 -3.62 -8.52 -2.15
N ALA A 155 -4.73 -8.84 -1.49
CA ALA A 155 -4.83 -9.99 -0.59
C ALA A 155 -4.60 -11.32 -1.32
N TRP A 156 -5.23 -11.53 -2.47
CA TRP A 156 -5.06 -12.72 -3.29
C TRP A 156 -3.59 -12.87 -3.76
N HIS A 157 -2.95 -11.77 -4.15
CA HIS A 157 -1.55 -11.76 -4.53
C HIS A 157 -0.62 -12.19 -3.39
N PHE A 158 -0.81 -11.64 -2.18
CA PHE A 158 -0.05 -12.04 -0.99
C PHE A 158 -0.30 -13.49 -0.60
N TRP A 159 -1.55 -13.95 -0.67
CA TRP A 159 -1.93 -15.33 -0.39
C TRP A 159 -1.26 -16.33 -1.34
N ARG A 160 -1.33 -16.09 -2.67
CA ARG A 160 -0.74 -16.95 -3.70
C ARG A 160 0.77 -17.11 -3.52
N ARG A 161 1.45 -16.04 -3.11
CA ARG A 161 2.90 -16.02 -2.88
C ARG A 161 3.32 -16.43 -1.47
N ARG A 162 2.36 -16.65 -0.55
CA ARG A 162 2.61 -16.99 0.86
C ARG A 162 3.53 -15.98 1.57
N ILE A 163 3.38 -14.70 1.24
CA ILE A 163 4.14 -13.58 1.82
C ILE A 163 3.19 -12.60 2.50
N PHE A 164 3.70 -11.80 3.43
CA PHE A 164 3.01 -10.65 4.01
C PHE A 164 1.61 -10.97 4.57
N ARG A 165 1.52 -11.90 5.54
CA ARG A 165 0.26 -12.37 6.14
C ARG A 165 -0.57 -11.26 6.80
N HIS A 166 0.04 -10.37 7.57
CA HIS A 166 -0.64 -9.23 8.18
C HIS A 166 -1.15 -8.26 7.10
N ARG A 167 -0.38 -8.05 6.03
CA ARG A 167 -0.88 -7.25 4.88
C ARG A 167 -2.05 -7.90 4.18
N MET A 168 -1.99 -9.20 3.95
CA MET A 168 -3.09 -9.96 3.37
C MET A 168 -4.38 -9.84 4.20
N ILE A 169 -4.29 -10.06 5.52
CA ILE A 169 -5.43 -9.93 6.43
C ILE A 169 -5.95 -8.48 6.43
N GLY A 170 -5.04 -7.51 6.50
CA GLY A 170 -5.39 -6.09 6.44
C GLY A 170 -6.16 -5.72 5.18
N CYS A 171 -5.71 -6.19 4.02
CA CYS A 171 -6.40 -6.00 2.74
C CYS A 171 -7.79 -6.67 2.71
N LEU A 172 -7.94 -7.88 3.24
CA LEU A 172 -9.27 -8.54 3.34
C LEU A 172 -10.23 -7.75 4.24
N LEU A 173 -9.74 -7.24 5.37
CA LEU A 173 -10.52 -6.41 6.28
C LEU A 173 -10.93 -5.09 5.60
N ILE A 174 -10.01 -4.42 4.90
CA ILE A 174 -10.33 -3.21 4.13
C ILE A 174 -11.44 -3.50 3.13
N ALA A 175 -11.31 -4.56 2.32
CA ALA A 175 -12.33 -4.93 1.34
C ALA A 175 -13.69 -5.21 1.99
N LEU A 176 -13.72 -6.01 3.07
CA LEU A 176 -14.94 -6.34 3.80
C LEU A 176 -15.59 -5.09 4.41
N GLY A 177 -14.80 -4.25 5.07
CA GLY A 177 -15.30 -3.03 5.70
C GLY A 177 -15.87 -2.05 4.67
N THR A 178 -15.23 -1.91 3.50
CA THR A 178 -15.77 -1.11 2.38
C THR A 178 -17.11 -1.65 1.89
N LEU A 179 -17.25 -2.96 1.72
CA LEU A 179 -18.53 -3.56 1.31
C LEU A 179 -19.64 -3.37 2.36
N ILE A 180 -19.30 -3.43 3.65
CA ILE A 180 -20.24 -3.13 4.73
C ILE A 180 -20.72 -1.66 4.65
N VAL A 181 -19.82 -0.70 4.48
CA VAL A 181 -20.20 0.72 4.29
C VAL A 181 -21.09 0.90 3.06
N ALA A 182 -20.72 0.28 1.93
CA ALA A 182 -21.48 0.35 0.69
C ALA A 182 -22.89 -0.25 0.83
N ALA A 183 -23.04 -1.34 1.59
CA ALA A 183 -24.34 -1.92 1.92
C ALA A 183 -25.23 -0.94 2.70
N GLY A 184 -24.67 -0.20 3.65
CA GLY A 184 -25.38 0.87 4.38
C GLY A 184 -25.93 1.94 3.45
N GLY A 185 -25.11 2.44 2.52
CA GLY A 185 -25.56 3.43 1.52
C GLY A 185 -26.64 2.88 0.57
N THR A 186 -26.56 1.61 0.20
CA THR A 186 -27.59 0.94 -0.60
C THR A 186 -28.91 0.80 0.17
N LEU A 187 -28.88 0.40 1.44
CA LEU A 187 -30.08 0.28 2.29
C LEU A 187 -30.81 1.62 2.44
N THR A 188 -30.08 2.73 2.60
CA THR A 188 -30.66 4.07 2.59
C THR A 188 -31.43 4.37 1.31
N ARG A 189 -30.93 3.95 0.14
CA ARG A 189 -31.63 4.12 -1.15
C ARG A 189 -32.84 3.20 -1.29
N LEU A 190 -32.83 2.05 -0.63
CA LEU A 190 -33.96 1.13 -0.55
C LEU A 190 -34.98 1.52 0.54
N GLY A 191 -34.90 2.73 1.08
CA GLY A 191 -35.85 3.26 2.06
C GLY A 191 -35.61 2.78 3.49
N ARG A 192 -34.39 2.32 3.81
CA ARG A 192 -33.97 1.84 5.14
C ARG A 192 -32.81 2.65 5.74
N PRO A 193 -32.96 3.98 5.92
CA PRO A 193 -31.89 4.85 6.43
C PRO A 193 -31.49 4.55 7.88
N GLU A 194 -32.34 3.86 8.65
CA GLU A 194 -32.11 3.51 10.05
C GLU A 194 -30.85 2.64 10.27
N TYR A 195 -30.44 1.86 9.27
CA TYR A 195 -29.25 1.00 9.36
C TYR A 195 -27.96 1.68 8.92
N LEU A 196 -28.03 2.90 8.39
CA LEU A 196 -26.89 3.60 7.80
C LEU A 196 -25.72 3.71 8.78
N TYR A 197 -25.96 4.20 9.99
CA TYR A 197 -24.89 4.40 10.98
C TYR A 197 -24.39 3.11 11.63
N VAL A 198 -25.21 2.06 11.66
CA VAL A 198 -24.77 0.71 12.09
C VAL A 198 -23.76 0.16 11.09
N ALA A 199 -24.08 0.26 9.79
CA ALA A 199 -23.20 -0.15 8.72
C ALA A 199 -21.94 0.73 8.65
N MET A 200 -22.07 2.05 8.78
CA MET A 200 -20.92 2.97 8.80
C MET A 200 -19.97 2.69 9.96
N LEU A 201 -20.47 2.55 11.19
CA LEU A 201 -19.63 2.27 12.36
C LEU A 201 -18.89 0.95 12.21
N THR A 202 -19.60 -0.09 11.81
CA THR A 202 -19.01 -1.43 11.62
C THR A 202 -17.98 -1.39 10.51
N GLY A 203 -18.35 -0.85 9.35
CA GLY A 203 -17.50 -0.81 8.17
C GLY A 203 -16.25 0.04 8.37
N VAL A 204 -16.36 1.26 8.90
CA VAL A 204 -15.20 2.14 9.13
C VAL A 204 -14.26 1.56 10.20
N SER A 205 -14.81 0.91 11.23
CA SER A 205 -13.99 0.23 12.25
C SER A 205 -13.21 -0.93 11.64
N VAL A 206 -13.85 -1.75 10.78
CA VAL A 206 -13.21 -2.86 10.09
C VAL A 206 -12.14 -2.37 9.11
N ILE A 207 -12.40 -1.30 8.34
CA ILE A 207 -11.39 -0.66 7.47
C ILE A 207 -10.21 -0.18 8.31
N PHE A 208 -10.45 0.49 9.43
CA PHE A 208 -9.40 1.02 10.29
C PHE A 208 -8.55 -0.09 10.92
N VAL A 209 -9.17 -1.16 11.42
CA VAL A 209 -8.42 -2.34 11.89
C VAL A 209 -7.63 -2.97 10.75
N GLY A 210 -8.19 -3.04 9.54
CA GLY A 210 -7.48 -3.52 8.34
C GLY A 210 -6.23 -2.69 8.03
N TYR A 211 -6.33 -1.37 8.11
CA TYR A 211 -5.17 -0.46 8.00
C TYR A 211 -4.11 -0.73 9.09
N LEU A 212 -4.55 -0.87 10.35
CA LEU A 212 -3.66 -1.16 11.47
C LEU A 212 -2.95 -2.51 11.35
N GLU A 213 -3.59 -3.48 10.72
CA GLU A 213 -3.00 -4.78 10.45
C GLU A 213 -2.02 -4.72 9.27
N ALA A 214 -2.38 -4.05 8.17
CA ALA A 214 -1.53 -3.92 6.99
C ALA A 214 -0.22 -3.14 7.25
N ARG A 215 -0.22 -2.23 8.24
CA ARG A 215 0.99 -1.48 8.64
C ARG A 215 1.92 -2.27 9.56
N ARG A 216 1.53 -3.44 10.10
CA ARG A 216 2.42 -4.24 10.94
C ARG A 216 3.64 -4.67 10.11
N ARG A 217 4.83 -4.44 10.67
CA ARG A 217 6.07 -4.88 10.03
C ARG A 217 6.15 -6.38 10.12
N GLU A 218 6.22 -7.04 8.96
CA GLU A 218 6.56 -8.45 8.90
C GLU A 218 8.05 -8.62 8.72
N ILE A 219 8.66 -9.32 9.68
CA ILE A 219 9.97 -9.92 9.47
C ILE A 219 9.69 -11.20 8.66
N PRO A 220 10.23 -11.34 7.43
CA PRO A 220 10.03 -12.54 6.64
C PRO A 220 10.34 -13.78 7.48
N ALA A 221 9.47 -14.80 7.46
CA ALA A 221 9.62 -16.01 8.29
C ALA A 221 11.00 -16.68 8.10
N ALA A 222 11.59 -16.56 6.91
CA ALA A 222 12.96 -17.00 6.62
C ALA A 222 14.03 -16.31 7.50
N ARG A 223 13.87 -15.02 7.86
CA ARG A 223 14.78 -14.30 8.77
C ARG A 223 14.56 -14.66 10.23
N ALA A 224 13.32 -14.97 10.63
CA ALA A 224 13.00 -15.39 12.00
C ALA A 224 13.55 -16.80 12.31
N ALA A 225 13.51 -17.71 11.33
CA ALA A 225 14.11 -19.04 11.44
C ALA A 225 15.65 -18.99 11.56
N VAL A 226 16.31 -18.10 10.81
CA VAL A 226 17.76 -17.90 10.91
C VAL A 226 18.17 -17.26 12.24
N SER A 227 17.37 -16.32 12.77
CA SER A 227 17.64 -15.67 14.07
C SER A 227 17.41 -16.57 15.28
N SER A 228 16.55 -17.59 15.17
CA SER A 228 16.32 -18.55 16.24
C SER A 228 17.38 -19.67 16.23
N ALA A 229 17.90 -20.03 15.05
CA ALA A 229 19.02 -20.95 14.92
C ALA A 229 20.35 -20.35 15.42
N SER A 230 20.54 -19.02 15.36
CA SER A 230 21.80 -18.37 15.75
C SER A 230 21.93 -18.05 17.25
N VAL A 231 20.90 -18.25 18.06
CA VAL A 231 20.89 -17.86 19.49
C VAL A 231 21.41 -18.96 20.43
N ASN A 232 21.64 -20.18 19.94
CA ASN A 232 22.19 -21.28 20.74
C ASN A 232 23.73 -21.42 20.69
N VAL A 233 24.47 -20.40 20.27
CA VAL A 233 25.93 -20.42 20.35
C VAL A 233 26.38 -19.79 21.67
N THR A 234 26.72 -20.63 22.65
CA THR A 234 27.45 -20.22 23.86
C THR A 234 28.79 -19.56 23.48
N PRO A 235 29.19 -18.46 24.14
CA PRO A 235 30.41 -17.73 23.79
C PRO A 235 31.64 -18.47 24.33
N GLU A 236 32.15 -19.45 23.60
CA GLU A 236 33.55 -19.86 23.74
C GLU A 236 34.44 -18.86 22.98
N THR A 237 35.53 -18.49 23.64
CA THR A 237 36.59 -17.59 23.18
C THR A 237 37.00 -17.88 21.73
N PRO A 238 37.16 -16.88 20.85
CA PRO A 238 37.42 -17.14 19.44
C PRO A 238 38.84 -17.68 19.23
N ALA A 239 38.97 -19.00 19.17
CA ALA A 239 40.16 -19.65 18.61
C ALA A 239 40.12 -19.51 17.08
N ARG A 240 41.26 -19.12 16.48
CA ARG A 240 41.48 -19.13 15.03
C ARG A 240 41.10 -20.49 14.45
N PRO A 241 40.24 -20.59 13.42
CA PRO A 241 40.03 -21.86 12.74
C PRO A 241 41.30 -22.25 11.97
N ALA A 242 41.88 -23.38 12.34
CA ALA A 242 42.93 -24.04 11.59
C ALA A 242 42.38 -24.51 10.22
N HIS A 243 43.19 -24.37 9.18
CA HIS A 243 42.95 -24.97 7.88
C HIS A 243 42.78 -26.49 8.02
N GLN A 244 41.56 -26.99 7.82
CA GLN A 244 41.32 -28.39 7.49
C GLN A 244 40.88 -28.46 6.04
N GLY A 245 41.77 -28.97 5.19
CA GLY A 245 41.40 -29.44 3.87
C GLY A 245 40.53 -30.68 4.00
N SER A 246 39.34 -30.65 3.42
CA SER A 246 38.55 -31.86 3.19
C SER A 246 38.43 -32.09 1.69
N ASN A 247 39.21 -33.04 1.19
CA ASN A 247 38.89 -33.77 -0.02
C ASN A 247 37.60 -34.56 0.21
N GLY A 248 36.57 -34.32 -0.60
CA GLY A 248 35.32 -35.09 -0.56
C GLY A 248 34.40 -34.68 -1.70
N HIS A 249 34.30 -35.52 -2.72
CA HIS A 249 33.48 -35.31 -3.90
C HIS A 249 31.99 -35.17 -3.55
N ALA A 250 31.42 -34.00 -3.78
CA ALA A 250 29.98 -33.80 -3.97
C ALA A 250 29.79 -32.79 -5.11
N ARG A 251 28.93 -33.12 -6.08
CA ARG A 251 28.63 -32.29 -7.25
C ARG A 251 28.30 -30.86 -6.82
N HIS A 252 29.09 -29.91 -7.34
CA HIS A 252 28.85 -28.47 -7.27
C HIS A 252 27.59 -28.12 -8.07
N ASP A 253 26.43 -27.99 -7.42
CA ASP A 253 25.34 -27.14 -7.94
C ASP A 253 25.74 -25.68 -7.68
N LEU A 254 26.54 -25.13 -8.58
CA LEU A 254 26.99 -23.74 -8.52
C LEU A 254 25.82 -22.82 -8.93
N ASP A 255 25.54 -21.80 -8.10
CA ASP A 255 24.63 -20.71 -8.45
C ASP A 255 25.18 -19.99 -9.69
N PRO A 256 24.56 -20.09 -10.89
CA PRO A 256 25.11 -19.55 -12.13
C PRO A 256 25.32 -18.03 -12.07
N ALA A 257 24.53 -17.34 -11.24
CA ALA A 257 24.70 -15.92 -11.00
C ALA A 257 26.00 -15.63 -10.24
N ILE A 258 26.37 -16.49 -9.28
CA ILE A 258 27.66 -16.37 -8.57
C ILE A 258 28.83 -16.68 -9.50
N GLU A 259 28.71 -17.69 -10.38
CA GLU A 259 29.75 -17.96 -11.39
C GLU A 259 29.96 -16.77 -12.32
N PHE A 260 28.87 -16.15 -12.80
CA PHE A 260 28.95 -14.95 -13.61
C PHE A 260 29.62 -13.79 -12.86
N LEU A 261 29.29 -13.58 -11.58
CA LEU A 261 29.95 -12.55 -10.77
C LEU A 261 31.43 -12.84 -10.56
N VAL A 262 31.83 -14.11 -10.40
CA VAL A 262 33.23 -14.51 -10.30
C VAL A 262 33.98 -14.17 -11.58
N ALA A 263 33.39 -14.45 -12.75
CA ALA A 263 33.95 -14.09 -14.05
C ALA A 263 33.99 -12.56 -14.26
N LEU A 264 32.97 -11.84 -13.79
CA LEU A 264 32.92 -10.38 -13.88
C LEU A 264 34.01 -9.72 -13.01
N LEU A 265 34.17 -10.18 -11.78
CA LEU A 265 35.25 -9.75 -10.87
C LEU A 265 36.63 -10.25 -11.33
N ALA A 266 36.68 -11.16 -12.31
CA ALA A 266 37.95 -11.59 -12.90
C ALA A 266 38.57 -10.48 -13.78
N LEU A 267 37.75 -9.55 -14.29
CA LEU A 267 38.20 -8.41 -15.09
C LEU A 267 39.08 -7.49 -14.25
N GLU A 268 40.22 -7.05 -14.81
CA GLU A 268 41.18 -6.19 -14.10
C GLU A 268 40.77 -4.71 -14.13
N SER A 269 39.89 -4.33 -15.06
CA SER A 269 39.46 -2.95 -15.26
C SER A 269 38.14 -2.66 -14.55
N ALA A 270 38.17 -1.75 -13.57
CA ALA A 270 36.96 -1.26 -12.89
C ALA A 270 35.97 -0.62 -13.88
N THR A 271 36.46 0.09 -14.90
CA THR A 271 35.64 0.70 -15.95
C THR A 271 34.91 -0.35 -16.79
N GLU A 272 35.55 -1.50 -17.05
CA GLU A 272 34.96 -2.59 -17.82
C GLU A 272 33.85 -3.30 -17.02
N ILE A 273 34.06 -3.48 -15.71
CA ILE A 273 33.05 -3.98 -14.78
C ILE A 273 31.83 -3.05 -14.77
N GLU A 274 32.04 -1.73 -14.64
CA GLU A 274 30.95 -0.75 -14.67
C GLU A 274 30.18 -0.76 -15.99
N GLN A 275 30.87 -0.83 -17.14
CA GLN A 275 30.24 -0.92 -18.46
C GLN A 275 29.40 -2.19 -18.60
N ARG A 276 29.90 -3.32 -18.09
CA ARG A 276 29.17 -4.60 -18.13
C ARG A 276 27.95 -4.57 -17.20
N CYS A 277 28.03 -3.92 -16.05
CA CYS A 277 26.86 -3.68 -15.20
C CYS A 277 25.83 -2.75 -15.88
N ARG A 278 26.28 -1.68 -16.55
CA ARG A 278 25.40 -0.77 -17.32
C ARG A 278 24.71 -1.45 -18.49
N PHE A 279 25.36 -2.41 -19.14
CA PHE A 279 24.73 -3.25 -20.18
C PHE A 279 23.46 -3.94 -19.65
N TRP A 280 23.45 -4.31 -18.37
CA TRP A 280 22.30 -4.87 -17.67
C TRP A 280 21.40 -3.82 -17.00
N SER A 281 21.50 -2.54 -17.41
CA SER A 281 20.71 -1.42 -16.89
C SER A 281 20.91 -1.12 -15.39
N VAL A 282 22.07 -1.49 -14.82
CA VAL A 282 22.45 -1.10 -13.47
C VAL A 282 23.51 -0.01 -13.53
N ASP A 283 23.15 1.22 -13.15
CA ASP A 283 24.04 2.38 -13.19
C ASP A 283 24.90 2.50 -11.93
N ALA A 284 26.12 3.01 -12.10
CA ALA A 284 26.99 3.31 -10.98
C ALA A 284 26.46 4.57 -10.26
N GLY A 285 26.17 4.45 -8.95
CA GLY A 285 25.80 5.60 -8.13
C GLY A 285 26.97 6.56 -7.90
N ALA A 286 26.69 7.81 -7.54
CA ALA A 286 27.72 8.83 -7.23
C ALA A 286 28.14 8.88 -5.74
N ALA A 287 27.60 7.98 -4.90
CA ALA A 287 27.78 8.06 -3.45
C ALA A 287 29.19 7.58 -3.03
N PRO A 288 29.91 8.33 -2.17
CA PRO A 288 31.26 7.96 -1.75
C PRO A 288 31.29 6.82 -0.71
N HIS A 289 30.14 6.42 -0.18
CA HIS A 289 30.00 5.33 0.80
C HIS A 289 28.72 4.54 0.56
N LEU A 290 28.69 3.30 1.04
CA LEU A 290 27.50 2.45 1.00
C LEU A 290 26.47 2.93 2.03
N SER A 291 25.22 3.08 1.60
CA SER A 291 24.11 3.14 2.55
C SER A 291 24.00 1.84 3.36
N ARG A 292 23.31 1.87 4.49
CA ARG A 292 23.11 0.68 5.34
C ARG A 292 22.50 -0.50 4.58
N ASP A 293 21.58 -0.21 3.67
CA ASP A 293 20.89 -1.21 2.86
C ASP A 293 21.82 -1.81 1.80
N GLN A 294 22.59 -0.96 1.10
CA GLN A 294 23.61 -1.41 0.14
C GLN A 294 24.70 -2.24 0.83
N ALA A 295 25.18 -1.83 2.00
CA ALA A 295 26.18 -2.57 2.76
C ALA A 295 25.70 -4.00 3.10
N HIS A 296 24.43 -4.17 3.48
CA HIS A 296 23.87 -5.49 3.72
C HIS A 296 23.81 -6.34 2.44
N ARG A 297 23.46 -5.75 1.28
CA ARG A 297 23.42 -6.47 0.00
C ARG A 297 24.82 -6.90 -0.45
N VAL A 298 25.78 -5.99 -0.41
CA VAL A 298 27.19 -6.27 -0.73
C VAL A 298 27.72 -7.40 0.17
N TRP A 299 27.45 -7.32 1.47
CA TRP A 299 27.89 -8.36 2.42
C TRP A 299 27.28 -9.72 2.13
N ALA A 300 25.99 -9.78 1.78
CA ALA A 300 25.30 -11.02 1.44
C ALA A 300 25.94 -11.73 0.24
N ILE A 301 26.36 -11.00 -0.79
CA ILE A 301 27.04 -11.54 -1.97
C ILE A 301 28.46 -11.95 -1.62
N ARG A 302 29.18 -11.11 -0.87
CA ARG A 302 30.57 -11.37 -0.45
C ARG A 302 30.72 -12.74 0.22
N LEU A 303 29.77 -13.15 1.06
CA LEU A 303 29.81 -14.45 1.73
C LEU A 303 29.72 -15.65 0.77
N ARG A 304 29.14 -15.45 -0.42
CA ARG A 304 28.93 -16.49 -1.45
C ARG A 304 30.06 -16.56 -2.46
N LEU A 305 30.89 -15.51 -2.54
CA LEU A 305 32.04 -15.46 -3.44
C LEU A 305 33.23 -16.30 -2.93
N PRO A 306 34.04 -16.88 -3.82
CA PRO A 306 35.35 -17.45 -3.47
C PRO A 306 36.29 -16.38 -2.88
N PRO A 307 37.30 -16.78 -2.07
CA PRO A 307 38.19 -15.84 -1.37
C PRO A 307 38.84 -14.78 -2.29
N VAL A 308 39.36 -15.20 -3.45
CA VAL A 308 39.98 -14.29 -4.43
C VAL A 308 38.99 -13.24 -4.93
N SER A 309 37.75 -13.63 -5.22
CA SER A 309 36.72 -12.71 -5.69
C SER A 309 36.23 -11.77 -4.57
N ARG A 310 36.27 -12.18 -3.30
CA ARG A 310 35.98 -11.29 -2.15
C ARG A 310 36.97 -10.15 -2.07
N GLU A 311 38.27 -10.47 -2.16
CA GLU A 311 39.31 -9.44 -2.12
C GLU A 311 39.19 -8.47 -3.29
N ARG A 312 38.81 -8.96 -4.48
CA ARG A 312 38.60 -8.10 -5.65
C ARG A 312 37.39 -7.20 -5.48
N LEU A 313 36.28 -7.72 -4.96
CA LEU A 313 35.10 -6.92 -4.62
C LEU A 313 35.43 -5.83 -3.59
N ASP A 314 36.17 -6.18 -2.54
CA ASP A 314 36.53 -5.26 -1.45
C ASP A 314 37.44 -4.11 -1.91
N ARG A 315 38.19 -4.27 -3.01
CA ARG A 315 39.04 -3.22 -3.61
C ARG A 315 38.28 -2.24 -4.49
N LEU A 316 37.05 -2.55 -4.89
CA LEU A 316 36.23 -1.66 -5.72
C LEU A 316 35.73 -0.46 -4.92
N SER A 317 35.38 0.61 -5.62
CA SER A 317 34.71 1.77 -5.01
C SER A 317 33.37 1.36 -4.39
N ALA A 318 32.88 2.12 -3.40
CA ALA A 318 31.57 1.88 -2.80
C ALA A 318 30.45 1.85 -3.86
N ALA A 319 30.53 2.73 -4.87
CA ALA A 319 29.61 2.76 -6.00
C ALA A 319 29.63 1.46 -6.80
N ALA A 320 30.81 0.95 -7.16
CA ALA A 320 30.95 -0.28 -7.93
C ALA A 320 30.56 -1.53 -7.11
N GLN A 321 30.85 -1.56 -5.81
CA GLN A 321 30.37 -2.61 -4.91
C GLN A 321 28.83 -2.65 -4.87
N ALA A 322 28.19 -1.49 -4.71
CA ALA A 322 26.73 -1.39 -4.74
C ALA A 322 26.15 -1.83 -6.10
N GLN A 323 26.77 -1.39 -7.21
CA GLN A 323 26.34 -1.72 -8.56
C GLN A 323 26.39 -3.24 -8.84
N ILE A 324 27.45 -3.93 -8.40
CA ILE A 324 27.54 -5.39 -8.47
C ILE A 324 26.45 -6.05 -7.62
N ALA A 325 26.17 -5.48 -6.45
CA ALA A 325 25.16 -6.01 -5.57
C ALA A 325 23.74 -5.89 -6.14
N ASP A 326 23.45 -4.75 -6.77
CA ASP A 326 22.18 -4.50 -7.43
C ASP A 326 22.04 -5.39 -8.69
N LEU A 327 23.12 -5.60 -9.47
CA LEU A 327 23.13 -6.56 -10.59
C LEU A 327 22.75 -7.97 -10.15
N TYR A 328 23.31 -8.45 -9.04
CA TYR A 328 22.95 -9.76 -8.52
C TYR A 328 21.50 -9.82 -8.06
N HIS A 329 21.07 -8.86 -7.23
CA HIS A 329 19.77 -8.94 -6.56
C HIS A 329 18.59 -8.59 -7.48
N GLU A 330 18.78 -7.70 -8.45
CA GLU A 330 17.71 -7.19 -9.31
C GLU A 330 17.64 -7.89 -10.67
N VAL A 331 18.76 -8.44 -11.16
CA VAL A 331 18.83 -9.03 -12.51
C VAL A 331 19.13 -10.54 -12.46
N LEU A 332 20.15 -10.96 -11.73
CA LEU A 332 20.68 -12.34 -11.83
C LEU A 332 20.05 -13.33 -10.83
N ALA A 333 19.53 -12.85 -9.69
CA ALA A 333 19.03 -13.73 -8.64
C ALA A 333 17.88 -14.61 -9.16
N PRO A 334 17.83 -15.90 -8.81
CA PRO A 334 16.88 -16.87 -9.35
C PRO A 334 15.39 -16.54 -9.09
N GLY A 335 15.07 -15.55 -8.25
CA GLY A 335 13.71 -15.03 -8.08
C GLY A 335 13.23 -14.15 -9.24
N VAL A 336 14.13 -13.61 -10.07
CA VAL A 336 13.81 -12.71 -11.19
C VAL A 336 13.37 -13.51 -12.43
N THR A 337 13.90 -14.72 -12.64
CA THR A 337 13.47 -15.63 -13.72
C THR A 337 12.03 -16.12 -13.56
N ALA A 338 11.49 -16.17 -12.33
CA ALA A 338 10.09 -16.51 -12.09
C ALA A 338 9.10 -15.48 -12.69
N LEU A 339 9.51 -14.21 -12.88
CA LEU A 339 8.70 -13.19 -13.56
C LEU A 339 8.59 -13.41 -15.07
N HIS A 340 9.54 -14.12 -15.70
CA HIS A 340 9.49 -14.42 -17.13
C HIS A 340 8.64 -15.65 -17.45
N ALA A 341 8.62 -16.67 -16.59
CA ALA A 341 7.78 -17.86 -16.76
C ALA A 341 6.28 -17.52 -16.67
N ASP A 342 5.90 -16.61 -15.77
CA ASP A 342 4.51 -16.15 -15.63
C ASP A 342 4.05 -15.31 -16.84
N ARG A 343 4.95 -14.53 -17.45
CA ARG A 343 4.65 -13.70 -18.64
C ARG A 343 4.47 -14.54 -19.91
N GLN A 344 5.21 -15.63 -20.06
CA GLN A 344 5.05 -16.56 -21.19
C GLN A 344 3.78 -17.42 -21.06
N ASN A 345 3.34 -17.75 -19.85
CA ASN A 345 2.07 -18.44 -19.62
C ASN A 345 0.85 -17.53 -19.88
N PHE A 346 0.98 -16.23 -19.65
CA PHE A 346 -0.08 -15.25 -19.94
C PHE A 346 -0.35 -15.09 -21.45
N LEU A 347 0.64 -15.33 -22.31
CA LEU A 347 0.51 -15.25 -23.78
C LEU A 347 0.04 -16.57 -24.43
N LYS A 348 -0.02 -17.67 -23.69
CA LYS A 348 -0.38 -19.01 -24.20
C LYS A 348 -1.81 -19.45 -23.90
N SER A 349 -2.62 -18.62 -23.26
CA SER A 349 -4.02 -18.95 -23.00
C SER A 349 -4.89 -18.38 -24.13
N PRO A 350 -5.48 -19.21 -25.02
CA PRO A 350 -6.50 -18.71 -25.93
C PRO A 350 -7.76 -18.35 -25.14
N PRO A 351 -8.55 -17.34 -25.57
CA PRO A 351 -9.82 -17.04 -24.93
C PRO A 351 -10.75 -18.25 -25.09
N ARG A 352 -11.30 -18.72 -23.98
CA ARG A 352 -12.48 -19.59 -23.95
C ARG A 352 -13.68 -18.78 -23.53
#